data_AF-A0A925Q7H8-F1
#
_entry.id   AF-A0A925Q7H8-F1
#
_cell.length_a   1.000
_cell.length_b   1.000
_cell.length_c   1.000
_cell.angle_alpha   90.00
_cell.angle_beta   90.00
_cell.angle_gamma   90.00
#
_symmetry.space_group_name_H-M   'P 1'
#
loop_
_entity.id
_entity.type
_entity.pdbx_description
1 polymer ?
#
loop_
_entity_poly.entity_id
_entity_poly.type
_entity_poly.pdbx_seq_one_letter_code
_entity_poly.pdbx_strand_id
1 'polypeptide(L)'
;MSDRKQQAMVYWRKRWVRVLVAVPVLAAAIFGEYRLANIALPIEVDKTISPVRAALIKGEVLVVDNPFREVGQSVGGLRTELLPADDTTKGISIAAHFDSARLSDGNMERLRRASESVPEKKPPPPDGLQQIDYTTDEPEEDSQPLPRAGREDTTKPCSAAIALALADDTKPLRELHFFQPTDPSVGERTLEVKAVGADLMVQLSVVDATHPASPDPSRKPLGPGCSKTVSVGEWERSFTGPTQLEVIVPAGESFKVWFSPLPKQNPWPSAGDVHEPFKLVVVPPVSASGVSKISQGGSAPAFPFLKASSVAGEQPLLLNHFKIGAEELQLGISGKAMVQENGKDIVTFDVWKWMKMNPLIALLFSGLEVALINWVRLSFKKRSTTS
;
A
#
# COMPACT_ATOMS: atom_id res chain seq x y z
N MET A 1 61.40 9.08 -35.65
CA MET A 1 60.16 9.58 -34.97
C MET A 1 59.43 10.68 -35.77
N SER A 2 60.13 11.45 -36.63
CA SER A 2 59.53 12.50 -37.49
C SER A 2 58.54 11.96 -38.55
N ASP A 3 58.89 10.87 -39.26
CA ASP A 3 58.09 10.36 -40.38
C ASP A 3 56.70 9.82 -39.98
N ARG A 4 56.58 9.23 -38.78
CA ARG A 4 55.28 8.74 -38.27
C ARG A 4 54.27 9.89 -38.05
N LYS A 5 54.74 11.08 -37.64
CA LYS A 5 53.87 12.25 -37.47
C LYS A 5 53.41 12.80 -38.83
N GLN A 6 54.29 12.83 -39.82
CA GLN A 6 53.95 13.28 -41.18
C GLN A 6 52.96 12.32 -41.87
N GLN A 7 53.17 11.00 -41.76
CA GLN A 7 52.22 10.01 -42.28
C GLN A 7 50.84 10.10 -41.61
N ALA A 8 50.80 10.31 -40.29
CA ALA A 8 49.55 10.52 -39.57
C ALA A 8 48.79 11.77 -40.05
N MET A 9 49.49 12.89 -40.27
CA MET A 9 48.87 14.12 -40.79
C MET A 9 48.29 13.92 -42.20
N VAL A 10 48.97 13.18 -43.08
CA VAL A 10 48.47 12.87 -44.43
C VAL A 10 47.24 11.96 -44.35
N TYR A 11 47.23 11.01 -43.43
CA TYR A 11 46.09 10.11 -43.23
C TYR A 11 44.84 10.84 -42.72
N TRP A 12 44.99 11.75 -41.74
CA TRP A 12 43.91 12.61 -41.24
C TRP A 12 43.34 13.58 -42.30
N ARG A 13 44.08 13.84 -43.39
CA ARG A 13 43.54 14.63 -44.50
C ARG A 13 42.55 13.86 -45.36
N LYS A 14 42.49 12.52 -45.31
CA LYS A 14 41.52 11.74 -46.10
C LYS A 14 40.10 11.99 -45.62
N ARG A 15 39.19 12.28 -46.57
CA ARG A 15 37.78 12.58 -46.31
C ARG A 15 37.09 11.48 -45.49
N TRP A 16 37.28 10.23 -45.89
CA TRP A 16 36.69 9.07 -45.22
C TRP A 16 37.16 8.91 -43.78
N VAL A 17 38.43 9.22 -43.49
CA VAL A 17 38.97 9.16 -42.11
C VAL A 17 38.29 10.21 -41.24
N ARG A 18 38.10 11.44 -41.73
CA ARG A 18 37.40 12.48 -40.96
C ARG A 18 35.92 12.17 -40.75
N VAL A 19 35.24 11.64 -41.76
CA VAL A 19 33.84 11.21 -41.64
C VAL A 19 33.71 10.06 -40.64
N LEU A 20 34.58 9.05 -40.72
CA LEU A 20 34.58 7.89 -39.81
C LEU A 20 34.89 8.25 -38.36
N VAL A 21 35.52 9.40 -38.08
CA VAL A 21 35.72 9.89 -36.71
C VAL A 21 34.60 10.85 -36.29
N ALA A 22 34.20 11.77 -37.17
CA ALA A 22 33.22 12.81 -36.83
C ALA A 22 31.82 12.22 -36.59
N VAL A 23 31.41 11.20 -37.34
CA VAL A 23 30.09 10.56 -37.17
C VAL A 23 29.96 9.84 -35.82
N PRO A 24 30.91 8.97 -35.39
CA PRO A 24 30.85 8.37 -34.06
C PRO A 24 30.91 9.37 -32.92
N VAL A 25 31.70 10.44 -33.05
CA VAL A 25 31.77 11.49 -32.02
C VAL A 25 30.42 12.21 -31.89
N LEU A 26 29.77 12.54 -33.02
CA LEU A 26 28.43 13.13 -33.00
C LEU A 26 27.40 12.15 -32.41
N ALA A 27 27.44 10.88 -32.81
CA ALA A 27 26.55 9.85 -32.27
C ALA A 27 26.73 9.68 -30.76
N ALA A 28 27.98 9.71 -30.26
CA ALA A 28 28.28 9.64 -28.83
C ALA A 28 27.76 10.87 -28.07
N ALA A 29 27.87 12.07 -28.65
CA ALA A 29 27.33 13.30 -28.05
C ALA A 29 25.79 13.25 -27.95
N ILE A 30 25.10 12.92 -29.05
CA ILE A 30 23.64 12.77 -29.09
C ILE A 30 23.19 11.69 -28.09
N PHE A 31 23.91 10.57 -28.02
CA PHE A 31 23.60 9.52 -27.05
C PHE A 31 23.81 9.99 -25.60
N GLY A 32 24.84 10.78 -25.33
CA GLY A 32 25.09 11.39 -24.03
C GLY A 32 23.99 12.36 -23.61
N GLU A 33 23.58 13.26 -24.50
CA GLU A 33 22.46 14.19 -24.29
C GLU A 33 21.14 13.44 -24.06
N TYR A 34 20.86 12.44 -24.89
CA TYR A 34 19.69 11.58 -24.72
C TYR A 34 19.71 10.86 -23.37
N ARG A 35 20.87 10.33 -22.94
CA ARG A 35 21.02 9.70 -21.63
C ARG A 35 20.79 10.69 -20.49
N LEU A 36 21.36 11.90 -20.57
CA LEU A 36 21.18 12.95 -19.57
C LEU A 36 19.71 13.38 -19.45
N ALA A 37 19.00 13.54 -20.56
CA ALA A 37 17.59 13.92 -20.58
C ALA A 37 16.65 12.84 -20.00
N ASN A 38 17.11 11.59 -19.96
CA ASN A 38 16.36 10.46 -19.43
C ASN A 38 16.89 9.99 -18.06
N ILE A 39 17.67 10.81 -17.35
CA ILE A 39 18.00 10.54 -15.95
C ILE A 39 16.73 10.80 -15.14
N ALA A 40 16.23 9.77 -14.47
CA ALA A 40 15.10 9.88 -13.56
C ALA A 40 15.46 10.78 -12.37
N LEU A 41 14.53 11.63 -11.94
CA LEU A 41 14.72 12.50 -10.78
C LEU A 41 13.74 12.13 -9.67
N PRO A 42 14.18 12.23 -8.39
CA PRO A 42 13.28 12.03 -7.28
C PRO A 42 12.28 13.17 -7.18
N ILE A 43 11.04 12.84 -6.83
CA ILE A 43 9.96 13.80 -6.62
C ILE A 43 9.34 13.65 -5.25
N GLU A 44 8.79 14.73 -4.74
CA GLU A 44 7.91 14.73 -3.56
C GLU A 44 6.55 14.16 -3.96
N VAL A 45 6.22 12.98 -3.43
CA VAL A 45 5.04 12.21 -3.88
C VAL A 45 3.72 12.79 -3.40
N ASP A 46 3.73 13.44 -2.24
CA ASP A 46 2.58 14.08 -1.60
C ASP A 46 1.98 15.20 -2.46
N LYS A 47 2.81 15.87 -3.27
CA LYS A 47 2.39 16.97 -4.15
C LYS A 47 2.02 16.56 -5.56
N THR A 48 2.42 15.35 -5.97
CA THR A 48 2.40 14.97 -7.40
C THR A 48 1.46 13.81 -7.69
N ILE A 49 1.54 12.74 -6.90
CA ILE A 49 0.88 11.46 -7.22
C ILE A 49 0.00 10.92 -6.08
N SER A 50 0.05 11.54 -4.90
CA SER A 50 -0.72 11.11 -3.73
C SER A 50 -2.14 11.68 -3.79
N PRO A 51 -3.19 10.91 -3.46
CA PRO A 51 -3.13 9.50 -3.09
C PRO A 51 -3.00 8.58 -4.31
N VAL A 52 -2.32 7.44 -4.11
CA VAL A 52 -2.28 6.36 -5.10
C VAL A 52 -3.62 5.63 -5.07
N ARG A 53 -4.27 5.49 -6.22
CA ARG A 53 -5.62 4.90 -6.33
C ARG A 53 -5.65 3.61 -7.12
N ALA A 54 -6.34 2.58 -6.60
CA ALA A 54 -6.67 1.36 -7.32
C ALA A 54 -8.19 1.25 -7.50
N ALA A 55 -8.63 1.16 -8.75
CA ALA A 55 -10.03 1.03 -9.11
C ALA A 55 -10.50 -0.44 -9.11
N LEU A 56 -11.63 -0.69 -8.44
CA LEU A 56 -12.30 -1.98 -8.40
C LEU A 56 -12.66 -2.52 -9.79
N ILE A 57 -13.30 -1.68 -10.62
CA ILE A 57 -13.80 -2.07 -11.96
C ILE A 57 -12.66 -2.57 -12.88
N LYS A 58 -11.43 -2.11 -12.62
CA LYS A 58 -10.24 -2.47 -13.39
C LYS A 58 -9.49 -3.67 -12.80
N GLY A 59 -10.00 -4.24 -11.70
CA GLY A 59 -9.30 -5.25 -10.91
C GLY A 59 -7.92 -4.76 -10.50
N GLU A 60 -7.77 -3.50 -10.07
CA GLU A 60 -6.46 -2.98 -9.67
C GLU A 60 -6.12 -3.38 -8.23
N VAL A 61 -4.85 -3.70 -7.99
CA VAL A 61 -4.31 -4.06 -6.67
C VAL A 61 -3.30 -2.98 -6.26
N LEU A 62 -3.41 -2.49 -5.02
CA LEU A 62 -2.37 -1.69 -4.38
C LEU A 62 -1.39 -2.62 -3.69
N VAL A 63 -0.11 -2.46 -4.00
CA VAL A 63 0.97 -3.24 -3.39
C VAL A 63 1.87 -2.30 -2.62
N VAL A 64 2.11 -2.61 -1.34
CA VAL A 64 3.07 -1.92 -0.49
C VAL A 64 4.30 -2.81 -0.35
N ASP A 65 5.43 -2.31 -0.85
CA ASP A 65 6.70 -3.04 -0.90
C ASP A 65 7.50 -2.82 0.39
N ASN A 66 7.88 -3.90 1.04
CA ASN A 66 8.56 -3.97 2.33
C ASN A 66 7.96 -2.96 3.32
N PRO A 67 6.72 -3.18 3.78
CA PRO A 67 6.13 -2.33 4.81
C PRO A 67 6.85 -2.59 6.14
N PHE A 68 7.27 -1.53 6.81
CA PHE A 68 7.85 -1.61 8.15
C PHE A 68 7.54 -0.35 8.94
N ARG A 69 7.50 -0.51 10.26
CA ARG A 69 7.62 0.62 11.18
C ARG A 69 9.10 0.82 11.42
N GLU A 70 9.62 2.05 11.30
CA GLU A 70 11.03 2.31 11.64
C GLU A 70 11.30 1.79 13.05
N VAL A 71 12.17 0.78 13.16
CA VAL A 71 12.58 0.17 14.43
C VAL A 71 13.57 1.12 15.11
N GLY A 72 13.03 2.21 15.66
CA GLY A 72 13.72 3.12 16.55
C GLY A 72 13.25 2.88 17.98
N GLN A 73 13.98 2.04 18.70
CA GLN A 73 13.78 1.68 20.12
C GLN A 73 12.49 0.91 20.45
N SER A 74 12.49 -0.40 20.17
CA SER A 74 11.70 -1.35 20.96
C SER A 74 12.21 -1.36 22.41
N VAL A 75 11.75 -0.42 23.23
CA VAL A 75 11.82 -0.55 24.69
C VAL A 75 10.67 -1.48 25.10
N GLY A 76 10.96 -2.77 25.25
CA GLY A 76 10.10 -3.66 26.04
C GLY A 76 9.05 -4.53 25.31
N GLY A 77 9.41 -5.19 24.20
CA GLY A 77 8.78 -6.48 23.82
C GLY A 77 7.29 -6.50 23.47
N LEU A 78 6.64 -5.34 23.29
CA LEU A 78 5.27 -5.27 22.80
C LEU A 78 5.23 -5.38 21.28
N ARG A 79 4.52 -6.41 20.80
CA ARG A 79 4.18 -6.64 19.39
C ARG A 79 3.82 -5.31 18.73
N THR A 80 4.60 -4.91 17.74
CA THR A 80 4.42 -3.64 17.05
C THR A 80 3.46 -3.86 15.90
N GLU A 81 2.22 -3.38 16.04
CA GLU A 81 1.22 -3.41 14.96
C GLU A 81 1.82 -2.80 13.69
N LEU A 82 1.65 -3.51 12.57
CA LEU A 82 2.05 -3.08 11.24
C LEU A 82 1.08 -2.03 10.70
N LEU A 83 -0.22 -2.27 10.86
CA LEU A 83 -1.30 -1.36 10.53
C LEU A 83 -2.23 -1.27 11.74
N PRO A 84 -2.13 -0.19 12.54
CA PRO A 84 -2.96 0.00 13.72
C PRO A 84 -4.42 0.23 13.34
N ALA A 85 -5.33 -0.26 14.17
CA ALA A 85 -6.76 0.01 14.05
C ALA A 85 -7.08 1.52 14.16
N ASP A 86 -8.10 1.98 13.41
CA ASP A 86 -8.77 3.25 13.73
C ASP A 86 -9.93 3.02 14.71
N ASP A 87 -9.70 3.31 15.99
CA ASP A 87 -10.72 3.14 17.05
C ASP A 87 -11.82 4.21 17.02
N THR A 88 -11.72 5.20 16.13
CA THR A 88 -12.66 6.34 16.11
C THR A 88 -13.93 6.05 15.35
N THR A 89 -13.97 5.01 14.51
CA THR A 89 -15.13 4.72 13.69
C THR A 89 -16.25 4.08 14.52
N LYS A 90 -17.42 4.72 14.53
CA LYS A 90 -18.61 4.26 15.26
C LYS A 90 -19.71 3.91 14.27
N GLY A 91 -20.60 3.00 14.67
CA GLY A 91 -21.76 2.68 13.86
C GLY A 91 -21.46 1.76 12.68
N ILE A 92 -20.39 0.96 12.77
CA ILE A 92 -19.96 0.02 11.73
C ILE A 92 -19.91 -1.39 12.34
N SER A 93 -20.52 -2.36 11.67
CA SER A 93 -20.31 -3.78 11.87
C SER A 93 -19.16 -4.27 10.98
N ILE A 94 -18.41 -5.25 11.46
CA ILE A 94 -17.35 -5.90 10.70
C ILE A 94 -17.74 -7.35 10.50
N ALA A 95 -17.67 -7.81 9.26
CA ALA A 95 -17.58 -9.23 8.93
C ALA A 95 -16.19 -9.50 8.36
N ALA A 96 -15.58 -10.62 8.71
CA ALA A 96 -14.30 -11.05 8.15
C ALA A 96 -14.34 -12.54 7.82
N HIS A 97 -13.79 -12.89 6.67
CA HIS A 97 -13.73 -14.24 6.15
C HIS A 97 -12.29 -14.62 5.83
N PHE A 98 -11.90 -15.79 6.30
CA PHE A 98 -10.59 -16.36 6.11
C PHE A 98 -10.76 -17.76 5.52
N ASP A 99 -10.27 -17.98 4.30
CA ASP A 99 -10.35 -19.28 3.63
C ASP A 99 -9.45 -20.34 4.31
N SER A 100 -8.26 -19.91 4.75
CA SER A 100 -7.25 -20.77 5.37
C SER A 100 -6.48 -19.99 6.42
N ALA A 101 -6.89 -20.10 7.68
CA ALA A 101 -6.27 -19.41 8.81
C ALA A 101 -6.38 -20.21 10.10
N ARG A 102 -5.66 -19.82 11.14
CA ARG A 102 -5.76 -20.43 12.47
C ARG A 102 -5.94 -19.38 13.55
N LEU A 103 -6.62 -19.71 14.64
CA LEU A 103 -6.62 -18.83 15.81
C LEU A 103 -5.22 -18.78 16.45
N SER A 104 -4.85 -17.64 17.03
CA SER A 104 -3.61 -17.55 17.80
C SER A 104 -3.63 -18.49 19.00
N ASP A 105 -2.45 -18.97 19.41
CA ASP A 105 -2.32 -19.91 20.53
C ASP A 105 -2.92 -19.32 21.82
N GLY A 106 -2.83 -18.00 22.01
CA GLY A 106 -3.44 -17.28 23.12
C GLY A 106 -4.97 -17.32 23.10
N ASN A 107 -5.60 -17.23 21.93
CA ASN A 107 -7.06 -17.35 21.81
C ASN A 107 -7.53 -18.78 21.96
N MET A 108 -6.82 -19.74 21.37
CA MET A 108 -7.11 -21.17 21.54
C MET A 108 -7.11 -21.54 23.02
N GLU A 109 -6.12 -21.08 23.77
CA GLU A 109 -6.00 -21.32 25.20
C GLU A 109 -7.13 -20.66 26.01
N ARG A 110 -7.49 -19.41 25.69
CA ARG A 110 -8.64 -18.73 26.32
C ARG A 110 -9.96 -19.47 26.06
N LEU A 111 -10.18 -19.94 24.83
CA LEU A 111 -11.39 -20.66 24.43
C LEU A 111 -11.47 -22.04 25.08
N ARG A 112 -10.35 -22.75 25.20
CA ARG A 112 -10.26 -24.02 25.93
C ARG A 112 -10.66 -23.85 27.39
N ARG A 113 -10.05 -22.90 28.12
CA ARG A 113 -10.43 -22.62 29.52
C ARG A 113 -11.90 -22.25 29.66
N ALA A 114 -12.43 -21.45 28.74
CA ALA A 114 -13.84 -21.07 28.75
C ALA A 114 -14.79 -22.24 28.45
N SER A 115 -14.37 -23.25 27.67
CA SER A 115 -15.15 -24.47 27.45
C SER A 115 -15.16 -25.40 28.67
N GLU A 116 -14.08 -25.42 29.46
CA GLU A 116 -14.00 -26.22 30.70
C GLU A 116 -14.89 -25.67 31.82
N SER A 117 -15.16 -24.36 31.83
CA SER A 117 -15.96 -23.71 32.88
C SER A 117 -17.48 -23.76 32.66
N VAL A 118 -17.96 -24.19 31.49
CA VAL A 118 -19.40 -24.19 31.15
C VAL A 118 -19.97 -25.61 31.28
N PRO A 119 -21.15 -25.80 31.90
CA PRO A 119 -21.75 -27.14 32.10
C PRO A 119 -22.02 -27.90 30.80
N GLU A 120 -22.34 -27.17 29.74
CA GLU A 120 -22.41 -27.69 28.37
C GLU A 120 -20.99 -27.72 27.79
N LYS A 121 -20.35 -28.89 27.86
CA LYS A 121 -19.00 -29.15 27.32
C LYS A 121 -19.00 -29.06 25.80
N LYS A 122 -19.10 -27.86 25.22
CA LYS A 122 -18.79 -27.66 23.81
C LYS A 122 -17.30 -27.98 23.60
N PRO A 123 -16.94 -28.78 22.59
CA PRO A 123 -15.53 -29.02 22.30
C PRO A 123 -14.82 -27.69 21.97
N PRO A 124 -13.50 -27.60 22.23
CA PRO A 124 -12.73 -26.46 21.77
C PRO A 124 -12.75 -26.39 20.23
N PRO A 125 -12.50 -25.21 19.64
CA PRO A 125 -12.35 -25.10 18.19
C PRO A 125 -11.22 -26.02 17.69
N PRO A 126 -11.31 -26.53 16.45
CA PRO A 126 -10.28 -27.36 15.86
C PRO A 126 -8.94 -26.61 15.76
N ASP A 127 -7.84 -27.32 15.99
CA ASP A 127 -6.49 -26.80 15.79
C ASP A 127 -6.13 -26.69 14.30
N GLY A 128 -5.13 -25.85 13.99
CA GLY A 128 -4.55 -25.75 12.64
C GLY A 128 -5.31 -24.82 11.71
N LEU A 129 -5.03 -24.95 10.41
CA LEU A 129 -5.62 -24.10 9.36
C LEU A 129 -7.04 -24.56 9.06
N GLN A 130 -7.98 -23.63 9.15
CA GLN A 130 -9.41 -23.81 8.97
C GLN A 130 -9.99 -22.59 8.25
N GLN A 131 -11.19 -22.76 7.71
CA GLN A 131 -12.01 -21.60 7.39
C GLN A 131 -12.44 -20.94 8.69
N ILE A 132 -12.33 -19.61 8.77
CA ILE A 132 -12.76 -18.82 9.92
C ILE A 132 -13.68 -17.72 9.42
N ASP A 133 -14.86 -17.62 10.02
CA ASP A 133 -15.78 -16.50 9.82
C ASP A 133 -15.92 -15.72 11.13
N TYR A 134 -15.93 -14.41 11.00
CA TYR A 134 -16.21 -13.49 12.09
C TYR A 134 -17.31 -12.55 11.63
N THR A 135 -18.39 -12.43 12.39
CA THR A 135 -19.46 -11.49 12.07
C THR A 135 -19.87 -10.75 13.34
N THR A 136 -19.86 -9.42 13.30
CA THR A 136 -20.52 -8.61 14.31
C THR A 136 -22.02 -8.71 14.12
N ASP A 137 -22.74 -9.22 15.13
CA ASP A 137 -24.19 -9.45 15.02
C ASP A 137 -24.93 -8.10 14.99
N GLU A 138 -25.83 -7.95 14.03
CA GLU A 138 -26.78 -6.84 13.98
C GLU A 138 -27.96 -7.14 14.91
N PRO A 139 -28.45 -6.16 15.68
CA PRO A 139 -29.68 -6.36 16.43
C PRO A 139 -30.84 -6.59 15.43
N GLU A 140 -31.59 -7.68 15.59
CA GLU A 140 -32.84 -7.87 14.84
C GLU A 140 -33.74 -6.64 15.00
N GLU A 141 -34.21 -6.11 13.87
CA GLU A 141 -35.00 -4.87 13.79
C GLU A 141 -36.27 -4.93 14.68
N ASP A 142 -36.82 -6.13 14.88
CA ASP A 142 -38.02 -6.42 15.69
C ASP A 142 -37.74 -6.67 17.19
N SER A 143 -36.46 -6.81 17.57
CA SER A 143 -36.06 -7.10 18.95
C SER A 143 -35.80 -5.85 19.80
N GLN A 144 -35.95 -4.65 19.22
CA GLN A 144 -35.88 -3.41 20.00
C GLN A 144 -37.16 -3.25 20.82
N PRO A 145 -37.10 -3.29 22.18
CA PRO A 145 -38.28 -2.99 22.98
C PRO A 145 -38.74 -1.58 22.63
N LEU A 146 -40.02 -1.45 22.22
CA LEU A 146 -40.67 -0.17 21.93
C LEU A 146 -40.18 0.89 22.94
N PRO A 147 -39.71 2.06 22.48
CA PRO A 147 -39.20 3.08 23.37
C PRO A 147 -40.28 3.38 24.40
N ARG A 148 -40.05 2.96 25.66
CA ARG A 148 -40.92 3.33 26.76
C ARG A 148 -40.88 4.84 26.83
N ALA A 149 -42.02 5.48 26.52
CA ALA A 149 -42.16 6.92 26.49
C ALA A 149 -41.51 7.54 27.74
N GLY A 150 -40.42 8.29 27.55
CA GLY A 150 -39.73 9.01 28.63
C GLY A 150 -38.34 8.48 29.05
N ARG A 151 -37.77 7.45 28.41
CA ARG A 151 -36.37 7.04 28.67
C ARG A 151 -35.51 7.34 27.45
N GLU A 152 -34.62 8.33 27.53
CA GLU A 152 -33.56 8.55 26.53
C GLU A 152 -32.72 7.28 26.42
N ASP A 153 -32.73 6.67 25.22
CA ASP A 153 -31.92 5.51 24.91
C ASP A 153 -30.46 5.96 24.78
N THR A 154 -29.71 5.84 25.87
CA THR A 154 -28.31 6.27 25.98
C THR A 154 -27.33 5.21 25.49
N THR A 155 -27.84 4.15 24.86
CA THR A 155 -27.07 2.98 24.45
C THR A 155 -26.25 3.31 23.20
N LYS A 156 -24.94 3.55 23.37
CA LYS A 156 -24.04 3.81 22.23
C LYS A 156 -23.69 2.49 21.51
N PRO A 157 -23.49 2.52 20.18
CA PRO A 157 -22.98 1.37 19.44
C PRO A 157 -21.59 0.98 19.93
N CYS A 158 -21.28 -0.32 19.85
CA CYS A 158 -19.89 -0.77 19.97
C CYS A 158 -19.07 -0.31 18.75
N SER A 159 -17.79 -0.05 18.97
CA SER A 159 -16.81 0.17 17.90
C SER A 159 -16.19 -1.16 17.54
N ALA A 160 -16.13 -1.49 16.25
CA ALA A 160 -15.44 -2.65 15.73
C ALA A 160 -14.22 -2.16 14.93
N ALA A 161 -13.06 -2.79 15.15
CA ALA A 161 -11.83 -2.36 14.50
C ALA A 161 -10.94 -3.54 14.12
N ILE A 162 -10.10 -3.33 13.11
CA ILE A 162 -9.15 -4.29 12.58
C ILE A 162 -7.74 -3.73 12.66
N ALA A 163 -6.81 -4.50 13.21
CA ALA A 163 -5.38 -4.22 13.19
C ALA A 163 -4.61 -5.38 12.56
N LEU A 164 -3.49 -5.08 11.91
CA LEU A 164 -2.61 -6.06 11.28
C LEU A 164 -1.23 -6.02 11.93
N ALA A 165 -0.68 -7.18 12.22
CA ALA A 165 0.68 -7.35 12.76
C ALA A 165 1.35 -8.56 12.10
N LEU A 166 2.66 -8.70 12.28
CA LEU A 166 3.36 -9.93 11.91
C LEU A 166 3.11 -11.00 12.97
N ALA A 167 2.80 -12.22 12.54
CA ALA A 167 2.68 -13.34 13.48
C ALA A 167 4.05 -13.76 14.05
N ASP A 168 5.11 -13.56 13.25
CA ASP A 168 6.51 -13.86 13.56
C ASP A 168 7.38 -12.70 13.04
N ASP A 169 8.04 -11.99 13.95
CA ASP A 169 8.88 -10.82 13.66
C ASP A 169 10.25 -11.20 13.06
N THR A 170 10.61 -12.49 13.09
CA THR A 170 11.86 -12.98 12.49
C THR A 170 11.77 -13.13 10.97
N LYS A 171 10.55 -13.17 10.42
CA LYS A 171 10.31 -13.27 8.98
C LYS A 171 9.99 -11.89 8.39
N PRO A 172 10.78 -11.38 7.43
CA PRO A 172 10.51 -10.08 6.84
C PRO A 172 9.30 -10.16 5.90
N LEU A 173 8.32 -9.28 6.14
CA LEU A 173 7.22 -9.06 5.21
C LEU A 173 7.74 -8.34 3.96
N ARG A 174 7.54 -8.97 2.80
CA ARG A 174 8.03 -8.44 1.51
C ARG A 174 7.01 -7.54 0.85
N GLU A 175 5.76 -7.95 0.85
CA GLU A 175 4.70 -7.20 0.18
C GLU A 175 3.38 -7.34 0.94
N LEU A 176 2.59 -6.28 0.92
CA LEU A 176 1.20 -6.27 1.38
C LEU A 176 0.30 -5.81 0.23
N HIS A 177 -0.62 -6.66 -0.17
CA HIS A 177 -1.52 -6.45 -1.30
C HIS A 177 -2.89 -6.09 -0.77
N PHE A 178 -3.49 -5.03 -1.32
CA PHE A 178 -4.83 -4.59 -1.02
C PHE A 178 -5.64 -4.51 -2.31
N PHE A 179 -6.82 -5.10 -2.31
CA PHE A 179 -7.74 -5.04 -3.44
C PHE A 179 -9.18 -5.14 -2.95
N GLN A 180 -10.12 -4.79 -3.83
CA GLN A 180 -11.54 -4.91 -3.56
C GLN A 180 -12.10 -6.06 -4.42
N PRO A 181 -12.88 -6.99 -3.85
CA PRO A 181 -13.53 -8.03 -4.62
C PRO A 181 -14.63 -7.44 -5.51
N THR A 182 -14.90 -8.08 -6.66
CA THR A 182 -15.75 -7.58 -7.76
C THR A 182 -17.21 -7.24 -7.36
N ASP A 183 -17.70 -7.77 -6.24
CA ASP A 183 -19.09 -7.64 -5.80
C ASP A 183 -19.21 -6.93 -4.43
N PRO A 184 -18.90 -5.62 -4.30
CA PRO A 184 -19.30 -4.89 -3.10
C PRO A 184 -20.82 -4.72 -3.11
N SER A 185 -21.49 -5.19 -2.06
CA SER A 185 -22.92 -4.89 -1.87
C SER A 185 -23.11 -3.38 -1.77
N VAL A 186 -24.22 -2.87 -2.31
CA VAL A 186 -24.54 -1.44 -2.26
C VAL A 186 -24.60 -0.98 -0.80
N GLY A 187 -23.66 -0.12 -0.39
CA GLY A 187 -23.58 0.41 0.97
C GLY A 187 -22.50 -0.19 1.85
N GLU A 188 -21.82 -1.24 1.39
CA GLU A 188 -20.69 -1.85 2.11
C GLU A 188 -19.35 -1.27 1.63
N ARG A 189 -18.34 -1.36 2.48
CA ARG A 189 -16.93 -1.17 2.08
C ARG A 189 -16.24 -2.50 2.26
N THR A 190 -15.63 -3.01 1.20
CA THR A 190 -14.95 -4.31 1.25
C THR A 190 -13.47 -4.12 1.02
N LEU A 191 -12.68 -4.88 1.77
CA LEU A 191 -11.23 -4.93 1.68
C LEU A 191 -10.78 -6.38 1.66
N GLU A 192 -9.98 -6.76 0.68
CA GLU A 192 -9.21 -7.99 0.69
C GLU A 192 -7.73 -7.68 0.86
N VAL A 193 -7.08 -8.41 1.75
CA VAL A 193 -5.66 -8.22 2.10
C VAL A 193 -4.92 -9.52 1.93
N LYS A 194 -3.72 -9.45 1.33
CA LYS A 194 -2.80 -10.58 1.19
C LYS A 194 -1.39 -10.17 1.53
N ALA A 195 -0.69 -10.98 2.31
CA ALA A 195 0.72 -10.78 2.61
C ALA A 195 1.61 -11.76 1.85
N VAL A 196 2.81 -11.29 1.50
CA VAL A 196 3.85 -12.12 0.88
C VAL A 196 5.13 -12.07 1.72
N GLY A 197 5.66 -13.24 2.05
CA GLY A 197 6.95 -13.40 2.74
C GLY A 197 6.85 -13.64 4.26
N ALA A 198 5.75 -13.24 4.90
CA ALA A 198 5.50 -13.48 6.32
C ALA A 198 4.02 -13.72 6.61
N ASP A 199 3.75 -14.46 7.68
CA ASP A 199 2.39 -14.72 8.16
C ASP A 199 1.84 -13.47 8.86
N LEU A 200 0.58 -13.12 8.60
CA LEU A 200 -0.08 -12.00 9.26
C LEU A 200 -0.87 -12.47 10.47
N MET A 201 -0.83 -11.68 11.53
CA MET A 201 -1.79 -11.74 12.62
C MET A 201 -2.82 -10.62 12.42
N VAL A 202 -4.06 -11.00 12.17
CA VAL A 202 -5.22 -10.12 12.05
C VAL A 202 -5.91 -10.05 13.40
N GLN A 203 -5.95 -8.85 13.98
CA GLN A 203 -6.65 -8.60 15.24
C GLN A 203 -7.98 -7.93 14.96
N LEU A 204 -9.06 -8.63 15.25
CA LEU A 204 -10.44 -8.14 15.20
C LEU A 204 -10.87 -7.80 16.62
N SER A 205 -11.25 -6.56 16.86
CA SER A 205 -11.64 -6.10 18.19
C SER A 205 -12.99 -5.42 18.17
N VAL A 206 -13.75 -5.64 19.25
CA VAL A 206 -14.99 -4.90 19.53
C VAL A 206 -14.82 -4.24 20.89
N VAL A 207 -15.07 -2.94 20.95
CA VAL A 207 -14.93 -2.12 22.17
C VAL A 207 -16.25 -1.43 22.47
N ASP A 208 -16.68 -1.52 23.72
CA ASP A 208 -17.85 -0.79 24.20
C ASP A 208 -17.49 0.68 24.45
N ALA A 209 -18.00 1.57 23.59
CA ALA A 209 -17.76 3.00 23.65
C ALA A 209 -18.38 3.69 24.89
N THR A 210 -19.30 3.04 25.60
CA THR A 210 -19.87 3.57 26.85
C THR A 210 -19.01 3.29 28.07
N HIS A 211 -18.29 2.16 28.10
CA HIS A 211 -17.54 1.70 29.27
C HIS A 211 -16.24 0.99 28.86
N PRO A 212 -15.23 1.72 28.35
CA PRO A 212 -13.99 1.13 27.86
C PRO A 212 -13.15 0.39 28.94
N ALA A 213 -13.46 0.59 30.22
CA ALA A 213 -12.64 0.11 31.34
C ALA A 213 -13.43 -0.48 32.52
N SER A 214 -14.74 -0.76 32.39
CA SER A 214 -15.52 -1.29 33.52
C SER A 214 -15.29 -2.81 33.65
N PRO A 215 -14.65 -3.29 34.74
CA PRO A 215 -14.37 -4.70 34.95
C PRO A 215 -15.59 -5.47 35.51
N ASP A 216 -16.79 -4.88 35.49
CA ASP A 216 -17.99 -5.50 36.04
C ASP A 216 -18.60 -6.50 35.04
N PRO A 217 -18.39 -7.82 35.22
CA PRO A 217 -18.90 -8.85 34.30
C PRO A 217 -20.42 -9.02 34.41
N SER A 218 -21.08 -8.35 35.37
CA SER A 218 -22.53 -8.45 35.58
C SER A 218 -23.32 -7.47 34.70
N ARG A 219 -22.68 -6.45 34.12
CA ARG A 219 -23.31 -5.57 33.14
C ARG A 219 -23.15 -6.14 31.74
N LYS A 220 -24.26 -6.61 31.17
CA LYS A 220 -24.31 -6.94 29.75
C LYS A 220 -24.01 -5.66 28.94
N PRO A 221 -23.01 -5.65 28.05
CA PRO A 221 -22.88 -4.59 27.05
C PRO A 221 -24.08 -4.74 26.11
N LEU A 222 -24.93 -3.72 26.11
CA LEU A 222 -26.28 -3.75 25.51
C LEU A 222 -26.36 -2.99 24.17
N GLY A 223 -25.23 -2.46 23.69
CA GLY A 223 -25.18 -1.68 22.46
C GLY A 223 -25.30 -2.52 21.19
N PRO A 224 -25.85 -1.95 20.10
CA PRO A 224 -25.79 -2.57 18.78
C PRO A 224 -24.33 -2.80 18.37
N GLY A 225 -24.04 -3.95 17.77
CA GLY A 225 -22.70 -4.36 17.36
C GLY A 225 -21.78 -4.89 18.47
N CYS A 226 -22.30 -5.11 19.69
CA CYS A 226 -21.50 -5.66 20.80
C CYS A 226 -21.50 -7.20 20.85
N SER A 227 -22.39 -7.85 20.11
CA SER A 227 -22.39 -9.30 19.94
C SER A 227 -21.66 -9.66 18.65
N LYS A 228 -21.00 -10.81 18.65
CA LYS A 228 -20.30 -11.32 17.48
C LYS A 228 -20.33 -12.83 17.49
N THR A 229 -20.36 -13.40 16.30
CA THR A 229 -20.32 -14.83 16.07
C THR A 229 -19.02 -15.19 15.37
N VAL A 230 -18.34 -16.20 15.91
CA VAL A 230 -17.09 -16.74 15.35
C VAL A 230 -17.33 -18.18 14.94
N SER A 231 -17.08 -18.49 13.68
CA SER A 231 -17.03 -19.85 13.14
C SER A 231 -15.57 -20.27 12.90
N VAL A 232 -15.24 -21.53 13.17
CA VAL A 232 -13.95 -22.15 12.87
C VAL A 232 -14.22 -23.56 12.36
N GLY A 233 -14.26 -23.74 11.05
CA GLY A 233 -14.78 -24.96 10.42
C GLY A 233 -16.23 -25.22 10.85
N GLU A 234 -16.49 -26.35 11.49
CA GLU A 234 -17.83 -26.70 12.01
C GLU A 234 -18.11 -26.14 13.42
N TRP A 235 -17.10 -25.55 14.07
CA TRP A 235 -17.26 -24.98 15.41
C TRP A 235 -17.82 -23.57 15.33
N GLU A 236 -18.82 -23.24 16.15
CA GLU A 236 -19.43 -21.92 16.19
C GLU A 236 -19.73 -21.46 17.62
N ARG A 237 -19.43 -20.19 17.90
CA ARG A 237 -19.76 -19.55 19.16
C ARG A 237 -20.03 -18.06 19.02
N SER A 238 -21.13 -17.61 19.62
CA SER A 238 -21.41 -16.20 19.81
C SER A 238 -20.85 -15.69 21.14
N PHE A 239 -20.30 -14.49 21.12
CA PHE A 239 -19.74 -13.79 22.25
C PHE A 239 -20.44 -12.45 22.40
N THR A 240 -20.82 -12.07 23.62
CA THR A 240 -21.35 -10.73 23.91
C THR A 240 -20.29 -9.90 24.62
N GLY A 241 -20.08 -8.66 24.18
CA GLY A 241 -19.21 -7.66 24.81
C GLY A 241 -17.84 -7.46 24.22
N PRO A 242 -16.98 -6.69 24.90
CA PRO A 242 -15.63 -6.43 24.41
C PRO A 242 -14.87 -7.73 24.19
N THR A 243 -14.27 -7.90 23.02
CA THR A 243 -13.48 -9.09 22.70
C THR A 243 -12.42 -8.72 21.69
N GLN A 244 -11.30 -9.42 21.75
CA GLN A 244 -10.23 -9.35 20.78
C GLN A 244 -9.98 -10.76 20.27
N LEU A 245 -10.20 -10.96 18.98
CA LEU A 245 -9.88 -12.19 18.25
C LEU A 245 -8.61 -11.93 17.44
N GLU A 246 -7.64 -12.81 17.56
CA GLU A 246 -6.40 -12.81 16.79
C GLU A 246 -6.39 -14.06 15.92
N VAL A 247 -6.34 -13.83 14.61
CA VAL A 247 -6.34 -14.84 13.55
C VAL A 247 -5.01 -14.76 12.82
N ILE A 248 -4.33 -15.90 12.66
CA ILE A 248 -3.07 -16.01 11.93
C ILE A 248 -3.37 -16.50 10.51
N VAL A 249 -3.05 -15.66 9.54
CA VAL A 249 -3.19 -15.93 8.10
C VAL A 249 -1.81 -16.25 7.52
N PRO A 250 -1.61 -17.43 6.92
CA PRO A 250 -0.34 -17.81 6.32
C PRO A 250 0.10 -16.86 5.19
N ALA A 251 1.40 -16.72 5.00
CA ALA A 251 1.96 -16.00 3.86
C ALA A 251 1.44 -16.57 2.53
N GLY A 252 0.96 -15.70 1.64
CA GLY A 252 0.41 -16.06 0.34
C GLY A 252 -1.10 -16.25 0.32
N GLU A 253 -1.73 -16.47 1.47
CA GLU A 253 -3.19 -16.49 1.62
C GLU A 253 -3.76 -15.08 1.75
N SER A 254 -5.03 -14.92 1.41
CA SER A 254 -5.78 -13.67 1.59
C SER A 254 -6.90 -13.82 2.61
N PHE A 255 -7.40 -12.70 3.09
CA PHE A 255 -8.64 -12.63 3.87
C PHE A 255 -9.44 -11.41 3.46
N LYS A 256 -10.76 -11.52 3.62
CA LYS A 256 -11.73 -10.48 3.24
C LYS A 256 -12.36 -9.87 4.48
N VAL A 257 -12.64 -8.58 4.42
CA VAL A 257 -13.30 -7.82 5.47
C VAL A 257 -14.36 -6.94 4.83
N TRP A 258 -15.57 -7.04 5.35
CA TRP A 258 -16.69 -6.18 5.01
C TRP A 258 -16.98 -5.25 6.18
N PHE A 259 -17.11 -3.97 5.87
CA PHE A 259 -17.54 -2.94 6.78
C PHE A 259 -18.94 -2.52 6.35
N SER A 260 -19.91 -2.72 7.24
CA SER A 260 -21.32 -2.43 6.98
C SER A 260 -21.85 -1.43 8.00
N PRO A 261 -22.75 -0.51 7.60
CA PRO A 261 -23.34 0.44 8.52
C PRO A 261 -24.30 -0.27 9.49
N LEU A 262 -24.24 0.05 10.78
CA LEU A 262 -25.25 -0.44 11.73
C LEU A 262 -26.64 0.15 11.40
N PRO A 263 -27.75 -0.55 11.70
CA PRO A 263 -29.09 -0.05 11.44
C PRO A 263 -29.30 1.37 12.00
N LYS A 264 -29.92 2.24 11.19
CA LYS A 264 -30.20 3.66 11.52
C LYS A 264 -28.95 4.53 11.72
N GLN A 265 -27.74 4.02 11.44
CA GLN A 265 -26.49 4.76 11.45
C GLN A 265 -25.82 4.60 10.09
N ASN A 266 -25.86 5.63 9.25
CA ASN A 266 -25.10 5.62 8.01
C ASN A 266 -23.85 6.51 8.16
N PRO A 267 -22.65 5.93 8.39
CA PRO A 267 -21.40 6.68 8.42
C PRO A 267 -20.98 7.18 7.03
N TRP A 268 -21.64 6.71 5.96
CA TRP A 268 -21.35 7.05 4.57
C TRP A 268 -22.60 7.64 3.89
N PRO A 269 -22.96 8.90 4.19
CA PRO A 269 -24.18 9.52 3.67
C PRO A 269 -24.24 9.58 2.13
N SER A 270 -23.11 9.46 1.44
CA SER A 270 -22.99 9.42 0.00
C SER A 270 -22.15 8.23 -0.50
N ALA A 271 -22.39 7.82 -1.75
CA ALA A 271 -21.62 6.75 -2.39
C ALA A 271 -20.12 7.08 -2.55
N GLY A 272 -19.77 8.38 -2.57
CA GLY A 272 -18.39 8.85 -2.64
C GLY A 272 -17.66 8.86 -1.30
N ASP A 273 -18.34 8.60 -0.19
CA ASP A 273 -17.71 8.59 1.12
C ASP A 273 -16.83 7.37 1.30
N VAL A 274 -15.73 7.59 2.01
CA VAL A 274 -14.64 6.63 2.20
C VAL A 274 -14.56 6.22 3.66
N HIS A 275 -14.14 4.98 3.89
CA HIS A 275 -13.84 4.43 5.21
C HIS A 275 -12.34 4.31 5.41
N GLU A 276 -11.83 4.69 6.58
CA GLU A 276 -10.41 4.57 6.93
C GLU A 276 -10.27 3.54 8.06
N PRO A 277 -9.93 2.28 7.76
CA PRO A 277 -9.89 1.22 8.78
C PRO A 277 -8.62 1.25 9.65
N PHE A 278 -7.58 1.96 9.21
CA PHE A 278 -6.27 1.96 9.85
C PHE A 278 -5.81 3.37 10.19
N LYS A 279 -5.19 3.52 11.35
CA LYS A 279 -4.54 4.75 11.78
C LYS A 279 -3.05 4.72 11.41
N LEU A 280 -2.69 5.32 10.27
CA LEU A 280 -1.30 5.31 9.79
C LEU A 280 -0.45 6.46 10.34
N VAL A 281 -1.09 7.56 10.76
CA VAL A 281 -0.42 8.67 11.45
C VAL A 281 -0.20 8.31 12.93
N VAL A 282 0.79 7.46 13.16
CA VAL A 282 1.22 7.00 14.48
C VAL A 282 2.71 7.28 14.71
N VAL A 283 3.17 7.14 15.96
CA VAL A 283 4.58 7.33 16.33
C VAL A 283 5.13 6.01 16.88
N PRO A 284 6.18 5.41 16.28
CA PRO A 284 6.78 5.76 14.98
C PRO A 284 5.82 5.55 13.79
N PRO A 285 5.98 6.28 12.68
CA PRO A 285 5.10 6.21 11.52
C PRO A 285 5.22 4.88 10.78
N VAL A 286 4.17 4.51 10.06
CA VAL A 286 4.19 3.37 9.14
C VAL A 286 4.92 3.79 7.87
N SER A 287 5.89 2.99 7.43
CA SER A 287 6.72 3.30 6.27
C SER A 287 6.82 2.12 5.30
N ALA A 288 7.25 2.39 4.07
CA ALA A 288 7.41 1.41 3.02
C ALA A 288 8.59 1.77 2.11
N SER A 289 9.22 0.75 1.53
CA SER A 289 10.26 0.95 0.52
C SER A 289 9.69 1.40 -0.83
N GLY A 290 8.43 1.04 -1.10
CA GLY A 290 7.74 1.39 -2.34
C GLY A 290 6.24 1.13 -2.25
N VAL A 291 5.52 1.75 -3.18
CA VAL A 291 4.10 1.52 -3.42
C VAL A 291 3.90 1.35 -4.91
N SER A 292 3.18 0.32 -5.32
CA SER A 292 2.86 0.07 -6.71
C SER A 292 1.41 -0.29 -6.94
N LYS A 293 1.00 -0.17 -8.19
CA LYS A 293 -0.33 -0.53 -8.67
C LYS A 293 -0.24 -1.52 -9.82
N ILE A 294 -0.89 -2.66 -9.67
CA ILE A 294 -0.91 -3.76 -10.65
C ILE A 294 -2.34 -4.17 -11.01
N SER A 295 -2.51 -4.98 -12.06
CA SER A 295 -3.81 -5.58 -12.44
C SER A 295 -3.95 -7.00 -11.88
N GLN A 296 -5.13 -7.34 -11.39
CA GLN A 296 -5.58 -8.66 -10.96
C GLN A 296 -6.16 -9.39 -12.18
N GLY A 297 -5.55 -10.49 -12.62
CA GLY A 297 -6.22 -11.45 -13.51
C GLY A 297 -6.11 -11.26 -15.03
N GLY A 298 -4.98 -10.83 -15.56
CA GLY A 298 -4.70 -10.90 -17.00
C GLY A 298 -3.24 -11.21 -17.28
N SER A 299 -2.90 -11.55 -18.52
CA SER A 299 -1.53 -11.53 -19.06
C SER A 299 -0.99 -10.08 -19.08
N ALA A 300 -0.91 -9.48 -17.90
CA ALA A 300 -0.64 -8.07 -17.65
C ALA A 300 0.82 -7.74 -18.04
N PRO A 301 1.09 -6.48 -18.42
CA PRO A 301 2.43 -6.06 -18.86
C PRO A 301 3.48 -6.38 -17.78
N ALA A 302 4.73 -6.59 -18.20
CA ALA A 302 5.87 -6.88 -17.32
C ALA A 302 6.14 -5.79 -16.24
N PHE A 303 5.38 -4.69 -16.21
CA PHE A 303 5.58 -3.52 -15.38
C PHE A 303 4.28 -3.06 -14.70
N PRO A 304 4.36 -2.56 -13.46
CA PRO A 304 3.22 -1.95 -12.78
C PRO A 304 2.75 -0.69 -13.50
N PHE A 305 1.45 -0.39 -13.40
CA PHE A 305 0.86 0.83 -13.98
C PHE A 305 1.45 2.09 -13.32
N LEU A 306 1.64 2.03 -12.01
CA LEU A 306 2.30 3.06 -11.23
C LEU A 306 3.26 2.37 -10.25
N LYS A 307 4.46 2.89 -10.09
CA LYS A 307 5.40 2.49 -9.06
C LYS A 307 6.09 3.72 -8.49
N ALA A 308 5.97 3.93 -7.19
CA ALA A 308 6.74 4.90 -6.43
C ALA A 308 7.69 4.14 -5.51
N SER A 309 8.99 4.26 -5.72
CA SER A 309 10.01 3.63 -4.87
C SER A 309 10.86 4.67 -4.18
N SER A 310 11.13 4.47 -2.89
CA SER A 310 12.08 5.29 -2.12
C SER A 310 13.43 5.40 -2.82
N VAL A 311 14.09 6.54 -2.65
CA VAL A 311 15.42 6.79 -3.20
C VAL A 311 16.45 6.07 -2.34
N ALA A 312 17.38 5.35 -2.97
CA ALA A 312 18.44 4.65 -2.24
C ALA A 312 19.26 5.63 -1.39
N GLY A 313 19.33 5.37 -0.08
CA GLY A 313 20.05 6.21 0.88
C GLY A 313 19.24 7.38 1.46
N GLU A 314 17.98 7.56 1.04
CA GLU A 314 17.05 8.51 1.67
C GLU A 314 16.06 7.80 2.63
N GLN A 315 15.20 8.59 3.28
CA GLN A 315 14.14 8.07 4.15
C GLN A 315 13.11 7.25 3.35
N PRO A 316 12.52 6.20 3.96
CA PRO A 316 11.46 5.43 3.33
C PRO A 316 10.20 6.28 3.11
N LEU A 317 9.30 5.78 2.25
CA LEU A 317 8.01 6.43 2.02
C LEU A 317 7.13 6.26 3.25
N LEU A 318 6.51 7.34 3.71
CA LEU A 318 5.57 7.29 4.84
C LEU A 318 4.16 7.06 4.33
N LEU A 319 3.44 6.14 4.98
CA LEU A 319 2.03 5.89 4.72
C LEU A 319 1.20 6.80 5.62
N ASN A 320 0.32 7.61 5.03
CA ASN A 320 -0.40 8.67 5.75
C ASN A 320 -1.85 8.31 6.04
N HIS A 321 -2.56 7.74 5.07
CA HIS A 321 -3.95 7.33 5.21
C HIS A 321 -4.24 6.19 4.25
N PHE A 322 -5.13 5.28 4.64
CA PHE A 322 -5.63 4.21 3.78
C PHE A 322 -7.16 4.26 3.79
N LYS A 323 -7.75 4.47 2.61
CA LYS A 323 -9.18 4.75 2.46
C LYS A 323 -9.81 3.75 1.51
N ILE A 324 -10.96 3.22 1.92
CA ILE A 324 -11.80 2.29 1.17
C ILE A 324 -13.04 3.06 0.71
N GLY A 325 -13.14 3.30 -0.59
CA GLY A 325 -14.35 3.82 -1.22
C GLY A 325 -15.26 2.70 -1.71
N ALA A 326 -16.40 3.07 -2.32
CA ALA A 326 -17.30 2.10 -2.95
C ALA A 326 -16.68 1.44 -4.19
N GLU A 327 -15.85 2.16 -4.95
CA GLU A 327 -15.30 1.71 -6.24
C GLU A 327 -13.76 1.80 -6.32
N GLU A 328 -13.10 2.33 -5.30
CA GLU A 328 -11.64 2.47 -5.30
C GLU A 328 -11.02 2.39 -3.90
N LEU A 329 -9.77 1.93 -3.86
CA LEU A 329 -8.87 2.09 -2.72
C LEU A 329 -7.98 3.30 -2.93
N GLN A 330 -7.69 4.04 -1.87
CA GLN A 330 -6.77 5.17 -1.90
C GLN A 330 -5.72 5.03 -0.79
N LEU A 331 -4.45 5.05 -1.17
CA LEU A 331 -3.32 5.06 -0.24
C LEU A 331 -2.57 6.38 -0.35
N GLY A 332 -2.63 7.17 0.71
CA GLY A 332 -1.86 8.40 0.85
C GLY A 332 -0.42 8.10 1.23
N ILE A 333 0.53 8.58 0.42
CA ILE A 333 1.97 8.47 0.67
C ILE A 333 2.63 9.84 0.74
N SER A 334 3.75 9.93 1.46
CA SER A 334 4.64 11.09 1.48
C SER A 334 6.11 10.69 1.52
N GLY A 335 6.99 11.63 1.16
CA GLY A 335 8.43 11.40 1.05
C GLY A 335 8.94 11.62 -0.38
N LYS A 336 10.21 11.32 -0.60
CA LYS A 336 10.85 11.41 -1.91
C LYS A 336 10.89 10.04 -2.57
N ALA A 337 10.38 9.96 -3.79
CA ALA A 337 10.37 8.71 -4.55
C ALA A 337 10.83 8.91 -6.00
N MET A 338 11.40 7.84 -6.54
CA MET A 338 11.46 7.61 -7.99
C MET A 338 10.10 7.08 -8.43
N VAL A 339 9.45 7.75 -9.37
CA VAL A 339 8.09 7.39 -9.80
C VAL A 339 8.06 7.00 -11.27
N GLN A 340 7.51 5.83 -11.53
CA GLN A 340 7.29 5.28 -12.86
C GLN A 340 5.80 5.09 -13.13
N GLU A 341 5.39 5.44 -14.35
CA GLU A 341 4.07 5.15 -14.88
C GLU A 341 4.23 4.32 -16.17
N ASN A 342 3.61 3.14 -16.20
CA ASN A 342 3.75 2.18 -17.31
C ASN A 342 5.21 1.88 -17.69
N GLY A 343 6.08 1.76 -16.68
CA GLY A 343 7.52 1.50 -16.85
C GLY A 343 8.37 2.68 -17.33
N LYS A 344 7.81 3.89 -17.41
CA LYS A 344 8.55 5.12 -17.76
C LYS A 344 8.60 6.06 -16.56
N ASP A 345 9.76 6.66 -16.29
CA ASP A 345 9.89 7.64 -15.21
C ASP A 345 9.05 8.89 -15.51
N ILE A 346 8.20 9.30 -14.56
CA ILE A 346 7.28 10.44 -14.74
C ILE A 346 8.05 11.76 -14.82
N VAL A 347 9.11 11.89 -14.01
CA VAL A 347 9.94 13.08 -13.97
C VAL A 347 11.38 12.69 -14.27
N THR A 348 11.85 13.14 -15.42
CA THR A 348 13.25 13.04 -15.83
C THR A 348 13.91 14.41 -15.79
N PHE A 349 15.24 14.41 -15.86
CA PHE A 349 16.04 15.61 -15.92
C PHE A 349 15.76 16.40 -17.19
N ASP A 350 15.12 17.56 -17.02
CA ASP A 350 14.88 18.48 -18.12
C ASP A 350 16.15 19.30 -18.42
N VAL A 351 16.92 18.83 -19.40
CA VAL A 351 18.13 19.50 -19.90
C VAL A 351 17.83 20.93 -20.33
N TRP A 352 16.66 21.18 -20.94
CA TRP A 352 16.27 22.51 -21.40
C TRP A 352 16.02 23.46 -20.23
N LYS A 353 15.30 23.02 -19.21
CA LYS A 353 15.11 23.78 -17.97
C LYS A 353 16.44 24.04 -17.27
N TRP A 354 17.32 23.04 -17.20
CA TRP A 354 18.65 23.20 -16.60
C TRP A 354 19.52 24.19 -17.39
N MET A 355 19.51 24.13 -18.72
CA MET A 355 20.21 25.08 -19.59
C MET A 355 19.68 26.52 -19.40
N LYS A 356 18.37 26.70 -19.26
CA LYS A 356 17.78 28.01 -18.94
C LYS A 356 18.24 28.55 -17.59
N MET A 357 18.38 27.69 -16.59
CA MET A 357 18.90 28.08 -15.27
C MET A 357 20.41 28.35 -15.28
N ASN A 358 21.14 27.79 -16.25
CA ASN A 358 22.60 27.87 -16.35
C ASN A 358 23.04 28.39 -17.73
N PRO A 359 22.80 29.68 -18.06
CA PRO A 359 22.98 30.21 -19.41
C PRO A 359 24.43 30.12 -19.91
N LEU A 360 25.42 30.23 -19.01
CA LEU A 360 26.83 30.07 -19.37
C LEU A 360 27.15 28.65 -19.86
N ILE A 361 26.58 27.64 -19.19
CA ILE A 361 26.79 26.24 -19.57
C ILE A 361 26.02 25.94 -20.86
N ALA A 362 24.82 26.49 -21.02
CA ALA A 362 24.04 26.38 -22.26
C ALA A 362 24.79 26.98 -23.46
N LEU A 363 25.47 28.12 -23.27
CA LEU A 363 26.28 28.75 -24.32
C LEU A 363 27.48 27.88 -24.71
N LEU A 364 28.15 27.24 -23.74
CA LEU A 364 29.22 26.28 -24.00
C LEU A 364 28.71 25.03 -24.73
N PHE A 365 27.58 24.47 -24.30
CA PHE A 365 26.96 23.29 -24.92
C PHE A 365 26.55 23.57 -26.36
N SER A 366 25.80 24.65 -26.59
CA SER A 366 25.39 25.06 -27.93
C SER A 366 26.59 25.39 -28.83
N GLY A 367 27.63 26.04 -28.29
CA GLY A 367 28.88 26.29 -29.01
C GLY A 367 29.59 24.99 -29.43
N LEU A 368 29.65 24.00 -28.54
CA LEU A 368 30.20 22.68 -28.82
C LEU A 368 29.39 21.95 -29.89
N GLU A 369 28.07 21.88 -29.78
CA GLU A 369 27.18 21.26 -30.77
C GLU A 369 27.35 21.91 -32.14
N VAL A 370 27.34 23.24 -32.22
CA VAL A 370 27.54 23.98 -33.48
C VAL A 370 28.91 23.69 -34.08
N ALA A 371 29.96 23.65 -33.25
CA ALA A 371 31.31 23.31 -33.70
C ALA A 371 31.36 21.87 -34.24
N LEU A 372 30.69 20.92 -33.58
CA LEU A 372 30.67 19.51 -33.95
C LEU A 372 29.89 19.27 -35.24
N ILE A 373 28.71 19.89 -35.39
CA ILE A 373 27.91 19.88 -36.62
C ILE A 373 28.71 20.50 -37.77
N ASN A 374 29.38 21.64 -37.54
CA ASN A 374 30.19 22.28 -38.56
C ASN A 374 31.39 21.42 -38.95
N TRP A 375 32.03 20.74 -38.00
CA TRP A 375 33.11 19.80 -38.27
C TRP A 375 32.66 18.59 -39.09
N VAL A 376 31.48 18.04 -38.79
CA VAL A 376 30.85 16.99 -39.60
C VAL A 376 30.56 17.50 -41.01
N ARG A 377 29.90 18.66 -41.16
CA ARG A 377 29.63 19.29 -42.48
C ARG A 377 30.90 19.51 -43.29
N LEU A 378 31.97 20.03 -42.67
CA LEU A 378 33.27 20.25 -43.32
C LEU A 378 33.94 18.94 -43.72
N SER A 379 33.72 17.86 -42.96
CA SER A 379 34.22 16.53 -43.29
C SER A 379 33.48 15.92 -44.49
N PHE A 380 32.22 16.30 -44.71
CA PHE A 380 31.45 15.90 -45.90
C PHE A 380 31.63 16.80 -47.12
N LYS A 381 32.09 18.05 -46.99
CA LYS A 381 32.27 18.97 -48.12
C LYS A 381 33.38 18.46 -49.07
N LYS A 382 33.02 18.15 -50.32
CA LYS A 382 33.98 17.77 -51.37
C LYS A 382 34.85 18.99 -51.66
N ARG A 383 36.18 18.89 -51.51
CA ARG A 383 37.09 19.94 -52.00
C ARG A 383 36.94 19.98 -53.53
N SER A 384 36.26 20.99 -54.05
CA SER A 384 36.37 21.36 -55.46
C SER A 384 37.81 21.82 -55.67
N THR A 385 38.63 20.97 -56.25
CA THR A 385 39.88 21.40 -56.88
C THR A 385 39.48 22.29 -58.05
N THR A 386 39.42 23.59 -57.82
CA THR A 386 39.57 24.58 -58.88
C THR A 386 40.95 24.37 -59.48
N SER A 387 40.97 23.85 -60.71
CA SER A 387 42.17 23.71 -61.54
C SER A 387 42.65 25.06 -62.02
#